data_AF-A0A3R7WF46-F1
#
_entry.id   AF-A0A3R7WF46-F1
#
_cell.length_a   1.000
_cell.length_b   1.000
_cell.length_c   1.000
_cell.angle_alpha   90.00
_cell.angle_beta   90.00
_cell.angle_gamma   90.00
#
_symmetry.space_group_name_H-M   'P 1'
#
loop_
_entity.id
_entity.type
_entity.pdbx_description
1 polymer ?
#
loop_
_entity_poly.entity_id
_entity_poly.type
_entity_poly.pdbx_seq_one_letter_code
_entity_poly.pdbx_strand_id
1 'polypeptide(L)'
;MLVIGIVTNAFLHLFGGPTPVSLIFIVTDFTATIVGIGAQTLIQLEVQEGYRARVMTWWSTISFGSLFLGGTMAGFLGDIVGMGHAILFMMMAGGTLALSVLTRVKALTSSNSV
;
A
#
# COMPACT_ATOMS: atom_id res chain seq x y z
N MET A 1 -5.55 4.62 3.97
CA MET A 1 -5.39 3.38 3.19
C MET A 1 -4.71 2.32 4.01
N LEU A 2 -3.44 2.52 4.32
CA LEU A 2 -2.65 1.60 5.12
C LEU A 2 -3.02 1.62 6.61
N VAL A 3 -3.31 2.78 7.21
CA VAL A 3 -3.77 2.86 8.62
C VAL A 3 -5.11 2.14 8.82
N ILE A 4 -6.00 2.25 7.84
CA ILE A 4 -7.31 1.57 7.87
C ILE A 4 -7.09 0.06 7.73
N GLY A 5 -6.30 -0.40 6.76
CA GLY A 5 -5.95 -1.82 6.62
C GLY A 5 -5.26 -2.41 7.86
N ILE A 6 -4.43 -1.62 8.55
CA ILE A 6 -3.74 -2.04 9.78
C ILE A 6 -4.70 -2.22 10.95
N VAL A 7 -5.60 -1.26 11.17
CA VAL A 7 -6.60 -1.33 12.25
C VAL A 7 -7.57 -2.48 12.01
N THR A 8 -8.01 -2.66 10.76
CA THR A 8 -8.94 -3.72 10.44
C THR A 8 -8.29 -5.10 10.59
N ASN A 9 -7.03 -5.30 10.16
CA ASN A 9 -6.37 -6.61 10.26
C ASN A 9 -5.92 -6.96 11.68
N ALA A 10 -5.64 -5.98 12.55
CA ALA A 10 -5.46 -6.21 13.98
C ALA A 10 -6.76 -6.71 14.65
N PHE A 11 -7.93 -6.26 14.17
CA PHE A 11 -9.24 -6.74 14.61
C PHE A 11 -9.54 -8.18 14.14
N LEU A 12 -8.92 -8.63 13.05
CA LEU A 12 -9.10 -9.98 12.49
C LEU A 12 -8.55 -11.10 13.36
N HIS A 13 -7.44 -10.84 14.06
CA HIS A 13 -6.83 -11.84 14.94
C HIS A 13 -7.72 -12.19 16.15
N LEU A 14 -8.71 -11.35 16.45
CA LEU A 14 -9.69 -11.58 17.52
C LEU A 14 -10.92 -12.40 17.07
N PHE A 15 -11.19 -12.52 15.78
CA PHE A 15 -12.40 -13.14 15.26
C PHE A 15 -12.08 -14.06 14.06
N GLY A 16 -11.82 -15.34 14.32
CA GLY A 16 -11.45 -16.36 13.33
C GLY A 16 -12.55 -16.78 12.33
N GLY A 17 -13.38 -15.84 11.86
CA GLY A 17 -14.44 -16.07 10.87
C GLY A 17 -14.14 -15.46 9.49
N PRO A 18 -14.79 -15.92 8.40
CA PRO A 18 -14.59 -15.38 7.06
C PRO A 18 -15.17 -13.97 6.85
N THR A 19 -16.15 -13.56 7.66
CA THR A 19 -16.85 -12.26 7.58
C THR A 19 -15.95 -11.05 7.87
N PRO A 20 -15.11 -11.02 8.92
CA PRO A 20 -14.19 -9.91 9.13
C PRO A 20 -13.15 -9.80 8.01
N VAL A 21 -12.71 -10.91 7.40
CA VAL A 21 -11.74 -10.90 6.29
C VAL A 21 -12.31 -10.17 5.07
N SER A 22 -13.56 -10.46 4.70
CA SER A 22 -14.20 -9.83 3.54
C SER A 22 -14.41 -8.33 3.72
N LEU A 23 -14.72 -7.86 4.93
CA LEU A 23 -14.82 -6.42 5.22
C LEU A 23 -13.48 -5.71 5.05
N ILE A 24 -12.37 -6.33 5.44
CA ILE A 24 -11.02 -5.77 5.23
C ILE A 24 -10.75 -5.61 3.75
N PHE A 25 -11.02 -6.67 2.98
CA PHE A 25 -10.81 -6.67 1.53
C PHE A 25 -11.60 -5.55 0.88
N ILE A 26 -12.90 -5.43 1.18
CA ILE A 26 -13.75 -4.36 0.66
C ILE A 26 -13.17 -2.99 1.00
N VAL A 27 -12.81 -2.76 2.26
CA VAL A 27 -12.33 -1.44 2.69
C VAL A 27 -10.98 -1.13 2.07
N THR A 28 -10.08 -2.11 1.95
CA THR A 28 -8.69 -1.95 1.47
C THR A 28 -8.62 -1.83 -0.05
N ASP A 29 -9.44 -2.57 -0.78
CA ASP A 29 -9.57 -2.47 -2.24
C ASP A 29 -10.29 -1.16 -2.62
N PHE A 30 -11.26 -0.77 -1.78
CA PHE A 30 -11.88 0.54 -1.59
C PHE A 30 -11.11 1.79 -2.07
N THR A 31 -10.49 2.45 -1.11
CA THR A 31 -9.16 1.93 -0.85
C THR A 31 -8.11 2.26 -1.92
N ALA A 32 -7.32 1.24 -2.20
CA ALA A 32 -6.39 1.18 -3.32
C ALA A 32 -6.97 1.76 -4.63
N THR A 33 -8.25 1.56 -4.93
CA THR A 33 -8.89 2.11 -6.15
C THR A 33 -8.90 3.64 -6.14
N ILE A 34 -9.33 4.27 -5.05
CA ILE A 34 -9.34 5.74 -4.95
C ILE A 34 -7.93 6.31 -5.08
N VAL A 35 -6.93 5.71 -4.42
CA VAL A 35 -5.54 6.19 -4.53
C VAL A 35 -4.96 5.94 -5.92
N GLY A 36 -5.28 4.80 -6.54
CA GLY A 36 -4.84 4.50 -7.91
C GLY A 36 -5.35 5.54 -8.91
N ILE A 37 -6.65 5.82 -8.89
CA ILE A 37 -7.26 6.84 -9.76
C ILE A 37 -6.72 8.23 -9.41
N GLY A 38 -6.63 8.58 -8.12
CA GLY A 38 -6.12 9.87 -7.67
C GLY A 38 -4.69 10.14 -8.12
N ALA A 39 -3.81 9.13 -8.04
CA ALA A 39 -2.43 9.23 -8.52
C ALA A 39 -2.37 9.45 -10.04
N GLN A 40 -3.19 8.74 -10.81
CA GLN A 40 -3.28 8.93 -12.26
C GLN A 40 -3.77 10.34 -12.62
N THR A 41 -4.78 10.86 -11.92
CA THR A 41 -5.29 12.22 -12.12
C THR A 41 -4.23 13.28 -11.78
N LEU A 42 -3.50 13.12 -10.66
CA LEU A 42 -2.42 14.04 -10.28
C LEU A 42 -1.31 14.10 -11.32
N ILE A 43 -0.88 12.95 -11.86
CA ILE A 43 0.13 12.91 -12.92
C ILE A 43 -0.34 13.69 -14.15
N GLN A 44 -1.63 13.59 -14.50
CA GLN A 44 -2.18 14.30 -15.66
C GLN A 44 -2.26 15.82 -15.45
N LEU A 45 -2.54 16.28 -14.23
CA LEU A 45 -2.68 17.71 -13.92
C LEU A 45 -1.33 18.40 -13.70
N GLU A 46 -0.40 17.76 -13.01
CA GLU A 46 0.85 18.39 -12.53
C GLU A 46 2.05 18.21 -13.49
N VAL A 47 2.06 17.15 -14.30
CA VAL A 47 3.22 16.84 -15.15
C VAL A 47 3.13 17.58 -16.48
N GLN A 48 4.24 18.17 -16.91
CA GLN A 48 4.41 18.80 -18.23
C GLN A 48 4.17 17.79 -19.37
N GLU A 49 3.50 18.24 -20.44
CA GLU A 49 3.01 17.36 -21.52
C GLU A 49 4.08 16.44 -22.14
N GLY A 50 5.31 16.94 -22.29
CA GLY A 50 6.43 16.16 -22.83
C GLY A 50 6.89 14.98 -21.95
N TYR A 51 6.55 14.99 -20.65
CA TYR A 51 6.97 13.97 -19.69
C TYR A 51 5.83 13.07 -19.21
N ARG A 52 4.57 13.42 -19.46
CA ARG A 52 3.38 12.67 -18.99
C ARG A 52 3.43 11.19 -19.35
N ALA A 53 3.77 10.86 -20.60
CA ALA A 53 3.84 9.49 -21.07
C ALA A 53 4.90 8.67 -20.30
N ARG A 54 6.10 9.25 -20.09
CA ARG A 54 7.18 8.57 -19.36
C ARG A 54 6.81 8.37 -17.90
N VAL A 55 6.27 9.39 -17.25
CA VAL A 55 5.85 9.31 -15.84
C VAL A 55 4.74 8.27 -15.66
N MET A 56 3.79 8.17 -16.59
CA MET A 56 2.75 7.13 -16.54
C MET A 56 3.30 5.71 -16.74
N THR A 57 4.30 5.54 -17.61
CA THR A 57 5.00 4.25 -17.74
C THR A 57 5.70 3.88 -16.44
N TRP A 58 6.49 4.79 -15.86
CA TRP A 58 7.17 4.55 -14.58
C TRP A 58 6.19 4.22 -13.45
N TRP A 59 5.09 4.98 -13.34
CA TRP A 59 4.03 4.73 -12.37
C TRP A 59 3.45 3.32 -12.51
N SER A 60 3.12 2.90 -13.73
CA SER A 60 2.53 1.59 -14.00
C SER A 60 3.54 0.46 -13.73
N THR A 61 4.80 0.62 -14.16
CA THR A 61 5.86 -0.37 -13.94
C THR A 61 6.12 -0.57 -12.44
N ILE A 62 6.19 0.50 -11.65
CA ILE A 62 6.38 0.41 -10.21
C ILE A 62 5.15 -0.22 -9.54
N SER A 63 3.95 0.16 -9.95
CA SER A 63 2.70 -0.37 -9.40
C SER A 63 2.61 -1.88 -9.58
N PHE A 64 2.75 -2.38 -10.82
CA PHE A 64 2.70 -3.82 -11.09
C PHE A 64 3.91 -4.58 -10.54
N GLY A 65 5.10 -3.98 -10.60
CA GLY A 65 6.31 -4.60 -10.04
C GLY A 65 6.22 -4.81 -8.53
N SER A 66 5.63 -3.86 -7.80
CA SER A 66 5.44 -3.97 -6.36
C SER A 66 4.42 -5.06 -5.97
N LEU A 67 3.37 -5.27 -6.78
CA LEU A 67 2.39 -6.35 -6.57
C LEU A 67 3.04 -7.72 -6.76
N PHE A 68 3.85 -7.88 -7.80
CA PHE A 68 4.60 -9.11 -8.05
C PHE A 68 5.54 -9.41 -6.88
N LEU A 69 6.40 -8.45 -6.50
CA LEU A 69 7.33 -8.63 -5.38
C LEU A 69 6.62 -8.90 -4.06
N GLY A 70 5.53 -8.18 -3.78
CA GLY A 70 4.73 -8.36 -2.56
C GLY A 70 4.10 -9.74 -2.49
N GLY A 71 3.51 -10.22 -3.59
CA GLY A 71 2.89 -11.54 -3.68
C GLY A 71 3.91 -12.67 -3.56
N THR A 72 5.02 -12.59 -4.28
CA THR A 72 6.10 -13.59 -4.19
C THR A 72 6.71 -13.64 -2.80
N MET A 73 6.95 -12.49 -2.17
CA MET A 73 7.52 -12.43 -0.82
C MET A 73 6.54 -12.95 0.24
N ALA A 74 5.24 -12.64 0.10
CA ALA A 74 4.20 -13.18 0.98
C ALA A 74 4.06 -14.70 0.84
N GLY A 75 4.11 -15.24 -0.38
CA GLY A 75 4.08 -16.68 -0.62
C GLY A 75 5.29 -17.40 -0.03
N PHE A 76 6.50 -16.91 -0.32
CA PHE A 76 7.74 -17.47 0.21
C PHE A 76 7.77 -17.45 1.75
N LEU A 77 7.32 -16.36 2.37
CA LEU A 77 7.25 -16.27 3.83
C LEU A 77 6.14 -17.16 4.41
N GLY A 78 5.05 -17.33 3.66
CA GLY A 78 3.96 -18.25 3.95
C GLY A 78 4.40 -19.71 4.01
N ASP A 79 5.30 -20.12 3.12
CA ASP A 79 5.85 -21.48 3.08
C ASP A 79 6.79 -21.77 4.28
N ILE A 80 7.46 -20.75 4.82
CA ILE A 80 8.42 -20.92 5.92
C ILE A 80 7.74 -20.87 7.30
N VAL A 81 6.83 -19.92 7.52
CA VAL A 81 6.27 -19.61 8.85
C VAL A 81 4.76 -19.89 8.95
N GLY A 82 4.15 -20.34 7.85
CA GLY A 82 2.70 -20.49 7.74
C GLY A 82 2.00 -19.16 7.42
N MET A 83 0.95 -19.23 6.60
CA MET A 83 0.24 -18.06 6.05
C MET A 83 -0.27 -17.08 7.14
N GLY A 84 -0.72 -17.58 8.29
CA GLY A 84 -1.21 -16.72 9.38
C GLY A 84 -0.14 -15.78 9.93
N HIS A 85 1.08 -16.29 10.17
CA HIS A 85 2.19 -15.47 10.66
C HIS A 85 2.83 -14.65 9.54
N ALA A 86 2.87 -15.17 8.32
CA ALA A 86 3.41 -14.45 7.16
C ALA A 86 2.63 -13.16 6.89
N ILE A 87 1.29 -13.19 6.96
CA ILE A 87 0.45 -12.00 6.79
C ILE A 87 0.75 -10.97 7.88
N LEU A 88 0.88 -11.40 9.14
CA LEU A 88 1.22 -10.50 10.25
C LEU A 88 2.61 -9.86 10.08
N PHE A 89 3.62 -10.62 9.69
CA PHE A 89 4.97 -10.09 9.45
C PHE A 89 5.01 -9.10 8.29
N MET A 90 4.38 -9.44 7.16
CA MET A 90 4.26 -8.54 6.00
C MET A 90 3.53 -7.24 6.37
N MET A 91 2.50 -7.33 7.20
CA MET A 91 1.74 -6.18 7.69
C MET A 91 2.57 -5.28 8.63
N MET A 92 3.34 -5.84 9.56
CA MET A 92 4.22 -5.05 10.42
C MET A 92 5.34 -4.36 9.62
N ALA A 93 5.92 -5.06 8.65
CA ALA A 93 6.93 -4.50 7.76
C ALA A 93 6.35 -3.35 6.90
N GLY A 94 5.17 -3.55 6.31
CA GLY A 94 4.48 -2.50 5.56
C GLY A 94 4.07 -1.30 6.44
N GLY A 95 3.61 -1.57 7.66
CA GLY A 95 3.22 -0.55 8.63
C GLY A 95 4.38 0.36 9.06
N THR A 96 5.52 -0.24 9.41
CA THR A 96 6.73 0.49 9.80
C THR A 96 7.30 1.32 8.65
N LEU A 97 7.33 0.77 7.43
CA LEU A 97 7.74 1.50 6.22
C LEU A 97 6.84 2.71 5.98
N ALA A 98 5.53 2.55 6.07
CA ALA A 98 4.60 3.64 5.79
C ALA A 98 4.67 4.77 6.82
N LEU A 99 4.79 4.44 8.11
CA LEU A 99 5.01 5.44 9.16
C LEU A 99 6.33 6.20 8.94
N SER A 100 7.38 5.48 8.52
CA SER A 100 8.67 6.08 8.17
C SER A 100 8.57 7.00 6.95
N VAL A 101 7.80 6.63 5.93
CA VAL A 101 7.58 7.50 4.75
C VAL A 101 6.75 8.73 5.11
N LEU A 102 5.69 8.59 5.90
CA LEU A 102 4.84 9.71 6.34
C LEU A 102 5.65 10.76 7.12
N THR A 103 6.53 10.33 8.02
CA THR A 103 7.42 11.24 8.76
C THR A 103 8.40 11.97 7.83
N ARG A 104 8.94 11.28 6.82
CA ARG A 104 9.83 11.89 5.82
C ARG A 104 9.11 12.89 4.91
N VAL A 105 7.90 12.57 4.44
CA VAL A 105 7.09 13.50 3.62
C VAL A 105 6.76 14.75 4.42
N LYS A 106 6.31 14.60 5.68
CA LYS A 106 6.02 15.75 6.55
C LYS A 106 7.25 16.61 6.82
N ALA A 107 8.43 15.99 6.99
CA ALA A 107 9.70 16.70 7.15
C ALA A 107 10.09 17.51 5.90
N LEU A 108 9.87 16.96 4.70
CA LEU A 108 10.16 17.64 3.43
C LEU A 108 9.21 18.81 3.16
N THR A 109 7.91 18.66 3.46
CA THR A 109 6.94 19.75 3.31
C THR A 109 7.18 20.87 4.33
N SER A 110 7.65 20.55 5.53
CA SER A 110 8.03 21.55 6.55
C SER A 110 9.35 22.27 6.25
N SER A 111 10.21 21.72 5.38
CA SER A 111 11.50 22.33 5.01
C SER A 111 11.38 23.32 3.84
N ASN A 112 10.31 23.23 3.03
CA ASN A 112 10.07 24.10 1.87
C ASN A 112 9.24 25.35 2.20
N SER A 113 8.98 25.63 3.48
CA SER A 113 8.24 26.81 3.94
C SER A 113 9.16 27.95 4.41
N VAL A 114 10.26 28.20 3.71
CA VAL A 114 11.12 29.40 3.85
C VAL A 114 11.26 30.07 2.51
#